data_AF-A0A917QST6-F1
#
_entry.id   AF-A0A917QST6-F1
#
_cell.length_a   1.000
_cell.length_b   1.000
_cell.length_c   1.000
_cell.angle_alpha   90.00
_cell.angle_beta   90.00
_cell.angle_gamma   90.00
#
_symmetry.space_group_name_H-M   'P 1'
#
loop_
_entity.id
_entity.type
_entity.pdbx_description
1 polymer ?
#
loop_
_entity_poly.entity_id
_entity_poly.type
_entity_poly.pdbx_seq_one_letter_code
_entity_poly.pdbx_strand_id
1 'polypeptide(L)'
;MTAWTREAIEALGPITDVPTLAAILDVHKDTVYAQIRRGEWTATRVLTLGRKIKIPTRDLIALLYAPEPAPQVSPAVPSQCQHAAYSQVTANTPHTSCGCIPAQSAVIRPLRGT
;
A
#
# COMPACT_ATOMS: atom_id res chain seq x y z
N MET A 1 6.70 -26.30 -19.73
CA MET A 1 6.76 -25.06 -18.95
C MET A 1 5.89 -24.05 -19.66
N THR A 2 4.67 -23.81 -19.19
CA THR A 2 3.84 -22.71 -19.67
C THR A 2 4.30 -21.46 -18.95
N ALA A 3 5.00 -20.57 -19.66
CA ALA A 3 5.38 -19.27 -19.11
C ALA A 3 4.09 -18.46 -18.90
N TRP A 4 3.79 -18.11 -17.65
CA TRP A 4 2.64 -17.26 -17.34
C TRP A 4 2.97 -15.81 -17.66
N THR A 5 2.24 -15.21 -18.60
CA THR A 5 2.32 -13.77 -18.89
C THR A 5 1.28 -13.00 -18.07
N ARG A 6 1.46 -11.68 -17.98
CA ARG A 6 0.55 -10.80 -17.24
C ARG A 6 -0.88 -10.89 -17.80
N GLU A 7 -1.01 -10.88 -19.11
CA GLU A 7 -2.28 -10.95 -19.84
C GLU A 7 -2.96 -12.30 -19.62
N ALA A 8 -2.17 -13.39 -19.60
CA ALA A 8 -2.69 -14.73 -19.33
C ALA A 8 -3.25 -14.86 -17.91
N ILE A 9 -2.62 -14.20 -16.93
CA ILE A 9 -3.11 -14.18 -15.55
C ILE A 9 -4.35 -13.29 -15.44
N GLU A 10 -4.37 -12.13 -16.09
CA GLU A 10 -5.55 -11.24 -16.14
C GLU A 10 -6.77 -11.94 -16.77
N ALA A 11 -6.56 -12.79 -17.78
CA ALA A 11 -7.61 -13.55 -18.44
C ALA A 11 -8.27 -14.62 -17.54
N LEU A 12 -7.68 -14.98 -16.40
CA LEU A 12 -8.29 -15.90 -15.42
C LEU A 12 -9.53 -15.30 -14.76
N GLY A 13 -9.74 -13.98 -14.88
CA GLY A 13 -10.84 -13.25 -14.28
C GLY A 13 -10.49 -12.66 -12.90
N PRO A 14 -11.48 -12.23 -12.11
CA PRO A 14 -11.22 -11.47 -10.88
C PRO A 14 -10.67 -12.31 -9.73
N ILE A 15 -10.96 -13.61 -9.73
CA ILE A 15 -10.53 -14.56 -8.70
C ILE A 15 -10.03 -15.84 -9.36
N THR A 16 -8.99 -16.42 -8.78
CA THR A 16 -8.47 -17.74 -9.15
C THR A 16 -8.50 -18.70 -7.96
N ASP A 17 -8.11 -19.95 -8.18
CA ASP A 17 -7.99 -20.98 -7.14
C ASP A 17 -6.53 -21.26 -6.74
N VAL A 18 -6.37 -22.01 -5.65
CA VAL A 18 -5.05 -22.34 -5.09
C VAL A 18 -4.20 -23.20 -6.05
N PRO A 19 -4.74 -24.23 -6.75
CA PRO A 19 -3.96 -24.98 -7.72
C PRO A 19 -3.41 -24.11 -8.86
N THR A 20 -4.22 -23.19 -9.39
CA THR A 20 -3.79 -22.27 -10.45
C THR A 20 -2.74 -21.30 -9.93
N LEU A 21 -2.95 -20.71 -8.75
CA LEU A 21 -1.96 -19.88 -8.06
C LEU A 21 -0.62 -20.62 -7.90
N ALA A 22 -0.66 -21.86 -7.43
CA ALA A 22 0.52 -22.67 -7.19
C ALA A 22 1.29 -22.97 -8.49
N ALA A 23 0.56 -23.24 -9.58
CA ALA A 23 1.14 -23.41 -10.91
C ALA A 23 1.77 -22.12 -11.46
N ILE A 24 1.24 -20.95 -11.10
CA ILE A 24 1.81 -19.64 -11.47
C ILE A 24 3.11 -19.36 -10.71
N LEU A 25 3.14 -19.70 -9.42
CA LEU A 25 4.29 -19.49 -8.54
C LEU A 25 5.34 -20.62 -8.62
N ASP A 26 5.11 -21.64 -9.43
CA ASP A 26 5.94 -22.84 -9.55
C ASP A 26 6.20 -23.54 -8.20
N VAL A 27 5.15 -23.65 -7.37
CA VAL A 27 5.18 -24.32 -6.07
C VAL A 27 4.14 -25.44 -5.99
N HIS A 28 4.35 -26.39 -5.09
CA HIS A 28 3.38 -27.46 -4.88
C HIS A 28 2.10 -26.91 -4.21
N LYS A 29 0.94 -27.20 -4.80
CA LYS A 29 -0.37 -26.73 -4.30
C LYS A 29 -0.63 -27.09 -2.83
N ASP A 30 -0.16 -28.25 -2.39
CA ASP A 30 -0.38 -28.72 -1.02
C ASP A 30 0.42 -27.92 0.00
N THR A 31 1.60 -27.41 -0.40
CA THR A 31 2.39 -26.48 0.41
C THR A 31 1.63 -25.18 0.61
N VAL A 32 1.02 -24.66 -0.46
CA VAL A 32 0.19 -23.44 -0.39
C VAL A 32 -1.03 -23.67 0.51
N TYR A 33 -1.75 -24.79 0.34
CA TYR A 33 -2.86 -25.13 1.23
C TYR A 33 -2.43 -25.28 2.69
N ALA A 34 -1.28 -25.91 2.96
CA ALA A 34 -0.76 -26.07 4.30
C ALA A 34 -0.45 -24.72 4.96
N GLN A 35 0.24 -23.81 4.24
CA GLN A 35 0.53 -22.47 4.75
C GLN A 35 -0.74 -21.66 5.01
N ILE A 36 -1.72 -21.71 4.10
CA ILE A 36 -3.01 -21.02 4.29
C ILE A 36 -3.72 -21.55 5.54
N ARG A 37 -3.76 -22.87 5.73
CA ARG A 37 -4.40 -23.49 6.90
C ARG A 37 -3.69 -23.16 8.21
N ARG A 38 -2.37 -22.96 8.18
CA ARG A 38 -1.55 -22.57 9.35
C ARG A 38 -1.56 -21.06 9.62
N GLY A 39 -2.12 -20.25 8.71
CA GLY A 39 -2.07 -18.79 8.81
C GLY A 39 -0.70 -18.20 8.47
N GLU A 40 0.15 -18.97 7.80
CA GLU A 40 1.53 -18.59 7.44
C GLU A 40 1.60 -17.96 6.04
N TRP A 41 0.51 -18.01 5.27
CA TRP A 41 0.47 -17.46 3.92
C TRP A 41 0.39 -15.93 3.93
N THR A 42 1.41 -15.27 3.37
CA THR A 42 1.54 -13.81 3.35
C THR A 42 1.61 -13.21 1.94
N ALA A 43 1.78 -14.03 0.90
CA ALA A 43 2.05 -13.54 -0.45
C ALA A 43 0.84 -12.85 -1.10
N THR A 44 -0.39 -13.29 -0.78
CA THR A 44 -1.64 -12.70 -1.29
C THR A 44 -2.74 -12.78 -0.24
N ARG A 45 -3.81 -11.99 -0.40
CA ARG A 45 -5.00 -12.15 0.43
C ARG A 45 -5.73 -13.43 0.06
N VAL A 46 -6.30 -14.08 1.08
CA VAL A 46 -7.06 -15.31 0.95
C VAL A 46 -8.53 -15.02 1.22
N LEU A 47 -9.39 -15.32 0.24
CA LEU A 47 -10.84 -15.22 0.40
C LEU A 47 -11.43 -16.61 0.62
N THR A 48 -12.04 -16.83 1.78
CA THR A 48 -12.73 -18.08 2.11
C THR A 48 -14.21 -17.96 1.78
N LEU A 49 -14.68 -18.68 0.76
CA LEU A 49 -16.09 -18.77 0.37
C LEU A 49 -16.62 -20.16 0.71
N GLY A 50 -17.13 -20.30 1.94
CA GLY A 50 -17.47 -21.59 2.52
C GLY A 50 -16.24 -22.50 2.59
N ARG A 51 -16.30 -23.66 1.92
CA ARG A 51 -15.17 -24.62 1.87
C ARG A 51 -14.15 -24.31 0.77
N LYS A 52 -14.42 -23.33 -0.10
CA LYS A 52 -13.55 -22.99 -1.22
C LYS A 52 -12.65 -21.82 -0.85
N ILE A 53 -11.37 -21.95 -1.21
CA ILE A 53 -10.41 -20.86 -1.13
C ILE A 53 -10.32 -20.19 -2.50
N LYS A 54 -10.41 -18.87 -2.50
CA LYS A 54 -10.28 -18.02 -3.68
C LYS A 54 -9.20 -16.98 -3.46
N ILE A 55 -8.40 -16.75 -4.49
CA ILE A 55 -7.29 -15.82 -4.48
C ILE A 55 -7.62 -14.68 -5.45
N PRO A 56 -7.60 -13.41 -5.02
CA PRO A 56 -7.81 -12.29 -5.92
C PRO A 56 -6.70 -12.24 -6.98
N THR A 57 -7.07 -12.25 -8.26
CA THR A 57 -6.11 -12.19 -9.37
C THR A 57 -5.32 -10.87 -9.34
N ARG A 58 -5.96 -9.78 -8.89
CA ARG A 58 -5.30 -8.49 -8.69
C ARG A 58 -4.09 -8.57 -7.76
N ASP A 59 -4.21 -9.30 -6.65
CA ASP A 59 -3.14 -9.45 -5.67
C ASP A 59 -1.99 -10.27 -6.25
N LEU A 60 -2.31 -11.28 -7.08
CA LEU A 60 -1.32 -12.08 -7.78
C LEU A 60 -0.54 -11.26 -8.81
N ILE A 61 -1.22 -10.42 -9.59
CA ILE A 61 -0.58 -9.50 -10.54
C ILE A 61 0.31 -8.50 -9.80
N ALA A 62 -0.17 -7.96 -8.68
CA ALA A 62 0.64 -7.07 -7.85
C ALA A 62 1.87 -7.79 -7.29
N LEU A 63 1.75 -9.03 -6.83
CA LEU A 63 2.88 -9.80 -6.33
C LEU A 63 3.96 -10.04 -7.40
N LEU A 64 3.55 -10.35 -8.62
CA LEU A 64 4.46 -10.75 -9.71
C LEU A 64 5.03 -9.56 -10.50
N TYR A 65 4.26 -8.48 -10.62
CA TYR A 65 4.55 -7.38 -11.52
C TYR A 65 4.44 -6.00 -10.85
N ALA A 66 4.31 -5.90 -9.52
CA ALA A 66 4.37 -4.58 -8.89
C ALA A 66 5.75 -3.97 -9.19
N PRO A 67 5.79 -2.69 -9.62
CA PRO A 67 7.02 -1.92 -9.47
C PRO A 67 7.39 -1.95 -7.99
N GLU A 68 8.67 -2.15 -7.69
CA GLU A 68 9.21 -2.17 -6.33
C GLU A 68 8.49 -1.12 -5.49
N PRO A 69 7.91 -1.48 -4.33
CA PRO A 69 7.11 -0.54 -3.56
C PRO A 69 7.98 0.69 -3.32
N ALA A 70 7.57 1.82 -3.91
CA ALA A 70 8.27 3.08 -3.72
C ALA A 70 8.51 3.22 -2.22
N PRO A 71 9.74 3.56 -1.77
CA PRO A 71 10.06 3.72 -0.37
C PRO A 71 8.92 4.48 0.28
N GLN A 72 8.36 3.91 1.35
CA GLN A 72 7.26 4.51 2.09
C GLN A 72 7.77 5.90 2.50
N VAL A 73 7.40 6.95 1.76
CA VAL A 73 7.73 8.31 2.14
C VAL A 73 6.78 8.60 3.30
N SER A 74 7.17 8.17 4.50
CA SER A 74 6.63 8.81 5.71
C SER A 74 6.80 10.30 5.46
N PRO A 75 5.72 11.11 5.49
CA PRO A 75 5.88 12.54 5.31
C PRO A 75 6.91 12.96 6.34
N ALA A 76 8.06 13.44 5.87
CA ALA A 76 9.08 13.97 6.74
C ALA A 76 8.36 15.04 7.55
N VAL A 77 8.21 14.82 8.86
CA VAL A 77 7.80 15.91 9.74
C VAL A 77 8.80 17.02 9.44
N PRO A 78 8.37 18.16 8.86
CA PRO A 78 9.32 19.17 8.47
C PRO A 78 10.04 19.62 9.75
N SER A 79 11.35 19.39 9.81
CA SER A 79 12.15 19.75 10.99
C SER A 79 12.13 21.26 11.22
N GLN A 80 11.83 22.03 10.17
CA GLN A 80 11.80 23.48 10.13
C GLN A 80 10.54 23.99 9.43
N CYS A 81 9.97 25.06 9.97
CA CYS A 81 8.89 25.80 9.35
C CYS A 81 9.47 26.94 8.48
N GLN A 82 8.88 27.14 7.29
CA GLN A 82 9.16 28.27 6.41
C GLN A 82 8.01 29.29 6.50
N HIS A 83 8.29 30.51 6.91
CA HIS A 83 7.33 31.62 6.99
C HIS A 83 8.03 32.95 6.71
N ALA A 84 7.25 33.99 6.36
CA ALA A 84 7.77 35.33 6.16
C ALA A 84 8.47 35.83 7.43
N ALA A 85 9.61 36.50 7.27
CA ALA A 85 10.36 37.07 8.39
C ALA A 85 9.53 38.16 9.08
N TYR A 86 9.42 38.08 10.39
CA TYR A 86 8.82 39.10 11.25
C TYR A 86 9.81 39.47 12.36
N SER A 87 9.55 40.58 13.05
CA SER A 87 10.43 41.07 14.14
C SER A 87 10.68 40.06 15.27
N GLN A 88 9.82 39.05 15.41
CA GLN A 88 9.90 38.01 16.44
C GLN A 88 10.23 36.62 15.89
N VAL A 89 10.31 36.45 14.56
CA VAL A 89 10.39 35.12 13.92
C VAL A 89 11.29 35.16 12.68
N THR A 90 12.34 34.33 12.67
CA THR A 90 13.24 34.13 11.53
C THR A 90 12.65 33.21 10.46
N ALA A 91 12.96 33.45 9.19
CA ALA A 91 12.29 32.79 8.06
C ALA A 91 12.37 31.24 8.06
N ASN A 92 13.43 30.67 8.62
CA ASN A 92 13.56 29.24 8.90
C ASN A 92 13.78 29.05 10.40
N THR A 93 12.88 28.32 11.07
CA THR A 93 12.98 28.04 12.51
C THR A 93 12.53 26.60 12.77
N PRO A 94 13.14 25.86 13.73
CA PRO A 94 12.67 24.52 14.09
C PRO A 94 11.21 24.53 14.52
N HIS A 95 10.45 23.50 14.13
CA HIS A 95 9.00 23.42 14.39
C HIS A 95 8.64 23.52 15.88
N THR A 96 9.53 23.04 16.76
CA THR A 96 9.39 23.11 18.22
C THR A 96 9.41 24.55 18.77
N SER A 97 9.94 25.50 18.02
CA SER A 97 10.05 26.91 18.43
C SER A 97 9.03 27.82 17.74
N CYS A 98 8.34 27.33 16.71
CA CYS A 98 7.32 28.06 15.93
C CYS A 98 5.93 28.07 16.61
N GLY A 99 5.64 27.09 17.48
CA GLY A 99 4.30 26.89 18.06
C GLY A 99 3.26 26.42 17.02
N CYS A 100 3.73 25.99 15.85
CA CYS A 100 2.93 25.67 14.69
C CYS A 100 2.38 24.23 14.79
N ILE A 101 1.06 24.05 14.79
CA ILE A 101 0.42 22.72 14.82
C ILE A 101 0.33 22.20 13.37
N PRO A 102 0.92 21.04 13.03
CA PRO A 102 1.05 20.56 11.64
C PRO A 102 -0.29 20.27 10.93
N ALA A 103 -1.40 20.28 11.65
CA ALA A 103 -2.73 19.94 11.14
C ALA A 103 -3.52 21.13 10.54
N GLN A 104 -3.00 22.37 10.55
CA GLN A 104 -3.75 23.55 10.08
C GLN A 104 -3.16 24.22 8.83
N SER A 105 -2.45 23.47 8.00
CA SER A 105 -2.10 23.91 6.65
C SER A 105 -3.35 23.92 5.78
N ALA A 106 -3.88 25.11 5.52
CA ALA A 106 -4.94 25.46 4.56
C ALA A 106 -6.41 25.38 5.03
N VAL A 107 -6.84 26.31 5.89
CA VAL A 107 -8.20 26.88 5.81
C VAL A 107 -8.11 28.40 5.95
N ILE A 108 -8.13 29.12 4.83
CA ILE A 108 -8.32 30.58 4.84
C ILE A 108 -9.78 30.82 5.22
N ARG A 109 -10.05 31.18 6.48
CA ARG A 109 -11.37 31.66 6.89
C ARG A 109 -11.49 33.15 6.55
N PRO A 110 -12.46 33.55 5.71
CA PRO A 110 -12.71 34.98 5.49
C PRO A 110 -13.17 35.61 6.80
N LEU A 111 -12.57 36.74 7.15
CA LEU A 111 -13.02 37.59 8.25
C LEU A 111 -14.45 38.05 7.91
N ARG A 112 -15.42 37.70 8.76
CA ARG A 112 -16.77 38.27 8.68
C ARG A 112 -16.64 39.78 8.87
N GLY A 113 -16.90 40.52 7.82
CA GLY A 113 -17.15 41.95 7.89
C GLY A 113 -18.40 42.22 8.74
N THR A 114 -18.28 43.23 9.59
CA THR A 114 -19.35 43.89 10.34
C THR A 114 -20.24 44.71 9.42
#